data_AF-A0A2H1A2E6-F1
#
_entry.id   AF-A0A2H1A2E6-F1
#
_cell.length_a   1.000
_cell.length_b   1.000
_cell.length_c   1.000
_cell.angle_alpha   90.00
_cell.angle_beta   90.00
_cell.angle_gamma   90.00
#
_symmetry.space_group_name_H-M   'P 1'
#
loop_
_entity.id
_entity.type
_entity.pdbx_description
1 polymer ?
#
loop_
_entity_poly.entity_id
_entity_poly.type
_entity_poly.pdbx_seq_one_letter_code
_entity_poly.pdbx_strand_id
1 'polypeptide(L)'
;MSIKKKTGLRSKSAKRASIASKIAEFKQEQASREEHHENPLLKLSQTSKKEKLKNKSQDFNEKILSKVSFNLSGGISKSASRRRKRKSKENLKPKMDDLLSSLPEETLNLVEAKTPQAFIAAKKKEANKPNPQKQGGHAKLLQTENRHFNRVLTDKQFKASPFAALKSAIQHNLQQS
;
A
#
# COMPACT_ATOMS: atom_id res chain seq x y z
N MET A 1 -46.39 7.58 13.47
CA MET A 1 -45.29 7.36 12.52
C MET A 1 -45.49 8.27 11.30
N SER A 2 -44.82 9.43 11.24
CA SER A 2 -44.98 10.37 10.11
C SER A 2 -44.05 9.99 8.95
N ILE A 3 -44.62 9.80 7.76
CA ILE A 3 -43.90 9.40 6.56
C ILE A 3 -43.19 10.63 5.97
N LYS A 4 -41.86 10.65 5.99
CA LYS A 4 -41.06 11.70 5.36
C LYS A 4 -41.24 11.67 3.84
N LYS A 5 -41.97 12.66 3.29
CA LYS A 5 -42.14 12.82 1.83
C LYS A 5 -40.79 13.13 1.16
N LYS A 6 -40.44 12.37 0.11
CA LYS A 6 -39.19 12.55 -0.65
C LYS A 6 -39.25 13.87 -1.43
N THR A 7 -38.23 14.72 -1.28
CA THR A 7 -38.14 16.02 -1.96
C THR A 7 -37.54 15.87 -3.36
N GLY A 8 -38.31 16.23 -4.39
CA GLY A 8 -37.89 16.15 -5.80
C GLY A 8 -36.89 17.25 -6.19
N LEU A 9 -36.15 17.04 -7.28
CA LEU A 9 -35.13 17.97 -7.78
C LEU A 9 -35.67 19.39 -8.02
N ARG A 10 -36.90 19.53 -8.54
CA ARG A 10 -37.59 20.82 -8.71
C ARG A 10 -37.82 21.56 -7.39
N SER A 11 -38.17 20.84 -6.32
CA SER A 11 -38.34 21.45 -4.99
C SER A 11 -37.00 21.91 -4.38
N LYS A 12 -35.89 21.26 -4.76
CA LYS A 12 -34.55 21.63 -4.32
C LYS A 12 -34.01 22.85 -5.08
N SER A 13 -34.28 22.98 -6.38
CA SER A 13 -33.89 24.16 -7.16
C SER A 13 -34.65 25.42 -6.75
N ALA A 14 -35.97 25.30 -6.50
CA ALA A 14 -36.78 26.43 -6.00
C ALA A 14 -36.27 26.98 -4.66
N LYS A 15 -35.88 26.11 -3.72
CA LYS A 15 -35.26 26.52 -2.45
C LYS A 15 -33.93 27.25 -2.66
N ARG A 16 -33.11 26.85 -3.64
CA ARG A 16 -31.85 27.52 -3.96
C ARG A 16 -32.05 28.91 -4.55
N ALA A 17 -33.07 29.10 -5.39
CA ALA A 17 -33.41 30.41 -5.94
C ALA A 17 -33.85 31.40 -4.84
N SER A 18 -34.67 30.95 -3.89
CA SER A 18 -35.09 31.77 -2.73
C SER A 18 -33.93 32.12 -1.80
N ILE A 19 -32.94 31.24 -1.64
CA ILE A 19 -31.74 31.55 -0.85
C ILE A 19 -30.84 32.54 -1.61
N ALA A 20 -30.74 32.42 -2.93
CA ALA A 20 -29.93 33.32 -3.75
C ALA A 20 -30.46 34.77 -3.72
N SER A 21 -31.78 34.97 -3.76
CA SER A 21 -32.37 36.31 -3.64
C SER A 21 -32.11 36.94 -2.27
N LYS A 22 -32.26 36.17 -1.18
CA LYS A 22 -31.95 36.64 0.19
C LYS A 22 -30.47 36.98 0.39
N ILE A 23 -29.56 36.23 -0.26
CA ILE A 23 -28.12 36.52 -0.22
C ILE A 23 -27.79 37.81 -0.99
N ALA A 24 -28.49 38.07 -2.11
CA ALA A 24 -28.31 39.30 -2.88
C ALA A 24 -28.78 40.53 -2.09
N GLU A 25 -29.92 40.43 -1.43
CA GLU A 25 -30.50 41.46 -0.56
C GLU A 25 -29.57 41.77 0.64
N PHE A 26 -29.08 40.73 1.32
CA PHE A 26 -28.10 40.87 2.41
C PHE A 26 -26.76 41.47 1.95
N LYS A 27 -26.33 41.20 0.71
CA LYS A 27 -25.11 41.82 0.14
C LYS A 27 -25.30 43.30 -0.16
N GLN A 28 -26.49 43.71 -0.58
CA GLN A 28 -26.80 45.13 -0.78
C GLN A 28 -26.84 45.90 0.55
N GLU A 29 -27.35 45.28 1.62
CA GLU A 29 -27.36 45.87 2.96
C GLU A 29 -25.96 46.01 3.60
N GLN A 30 -24.99 45.18 3.21
CA GLN A 30 -23.60 45.29 3.70
C GLN A 30 -22.71 46.29 2.94
N ALA A 31 -23.17 46.82 1.80
CA ALA A 31 -22.37 47.78 1.02
C ALA A 31 -22.24 49.17 1.70
N SER A 32 -23.00 49.44 2.76
CA SER A 32 -23.07 50.74 3.44
C SER A 32 -22.49 50.76 4.87
N ARG A 33 -21.58 49.84 5.22
CA ARG A 33 -20.90 49.84 6.54
C ARG A 33 -19.39 49.69 6.45
N GLU A 34 -18.73 50.80 6.80
CA GLU A 34 -17.47 50.97 7.56
C GLU A 34 -16.17 50.32 7.05
N GLU A 35 -15.08 51.11 7.05
CA GLU A 35 -13.72 50.62 6.83
C GLU A 35 -13.39 49.50 7.84
N HIS A 36 -13.32 48.27 7.34
CA HIS A 36 -12.88 47.13 8.13
C HIS A 36 -11.36 47.24 8.39
N HIS A 37 -10.99 47.65 9.60
CA HIS A 37 -9.64 47.41 10.10
C HIS A 37 -9.51 45.93 10.50
N GLU A 38 -8.79 45.16 9.70
CA GLU A 38 -8.49 43.75 9.97
C GLU A 38 -7.73 43.62 11.30
N ASN A 39 -8.29 42.89 12.27
CA ASN A 39 -7.65 42.65 13.55
C ASN A 39 -6.39 41.78 13.36
N PRO A 40 -5.18 42.30 13.63
CA PRO A 40 -3.93 41.57 13.37
C PRO A 40 -3.75 40.32 14.24
N LEU A 41 -4.53 40.16 15.32
CA LEU A 41 -4.53 38.96 16.16
C LEU A 41 -5.53 37.90 15.70
N LEU A 42 -6.44 38.24 14.77
CA LEU A 42 -7.44 37.30 14.27
C LEU A 42 -6.87 36.54 13.07
N LYS A 43 -6.37 35.32 13.30
CA LYS A 43 -5.82 34.47 12.24
C LYS A 43 -6.93 33.96 11.32
N LEU A 44 -7.21 34.69 10.24
CA LEU A 44 -8.13 34.25 9.19
C LEU A 44 -7.61 32.98 8.53
N SER A 45 -8.52 32.04 8.25
CA SER A 45 -8.16 30.82 7.54
C SER A 45 -7.83 31.18 6.08
N GLN A 46 -6.56 31.04 5.70
CA GLN A 46 -6.06 31.34 4.35
C GLN A 46 -6.66 30.48 3.24
N THR A 47 -7.38 29.40 3.58
CA THR A 47 -7.98 28.48 2.62
C THR A 47 -9.44 28.26 2.90
N SER A 48 -10.26 28.39 1.85
CA SER A 48 -11.71 28.18 1.96
C SER A 48 -12.03 26.70 2.19
N LYS A 49 -13.21 26.39 2.78
CA LYS A 49 -13.67 25.00 2.92
C LYS A 49 -13.77 24.28 1.56
N LYS A 50 -14.17 25.02 0.51
CA LYS A 50 -14.28 24.51 -0.87
C LYS A 50 -12.91 24.10 -1.42
N GLU A 51 -11.91 24.94 -1.21
CA GLU A 51 -10.53 24.70 -1.62
C GLU A 51 -9.90 23.52 -0.85
N LYS A 52 -10.10 23.45 0.48
CA LYS A 52 -9.67 22.29 1.28
C LYS A 52 -10.26 20.97 0.77
N LEU A 53 -11.53 20.97 0.35
CA LEU A 53 -12.17 19.78 -0.24
C LEU A 53 -11.58 19.43 -1.61
N LYS A 54 -11.28 20.43 -2.44
CA LYS A 54 -10.63 20.24 -3.75
C LYS A 54 -9.23 19.64 -3.60
N ASN A 55 -8.42 20.20 -2.70
CA ASN A 55 -7.06 19.72 -2.43
C ASN A 55 -7.08 18.28 -1.90
N LYS A 56 -7.99 17.95 -0.97
CA LYS A 56 -8.16 16.56 -0.49
C LYS A 56 -8.50 15.58 -1.62
N SER A 57 -9.30 16.00 -2.60
CA SER A 57 -9.64 15.18 -3.77
C SER A 57 -8.44 15.02 -4.70
N GLN A 58 -7.71 16.10 -4.97
CA GLN A 58 -6.49 16.08 -5.78
C GLN A 58 -5.40 15.22 -5.15
N ASP A 59 -5.09 15.41 -3.86
CA ASP A 59 -4.13 14.59 -3.11
C ASP A 59 -4.48 13.10 -3.16
N PHE A 60 -5.78 12.76 -3.12
CA PHE A 60 -6.22 11.38 -3.23
C PHE A 60 -5.98 10.82 -4.64
N ASN A 61 -6.32 11.58 -5.69
CA ASN A 61 -6.09 11.17 -7.07
C ASN A 61 -4.60 11.05 -7.38
N GLU A 62 -3.78 11.99 -6.92
CA GLU A 62 -2.32 11.92 -7.01
C GLU A 62 -1.77 10.71 -6.27
N LYS A 63 -2.30 10.36 -5.09
CA LYS A 63 -1.95 9.11 -4.39
C LYS A 63 -2.41 7.85 -5.12
N ILE A 64 -3.43 7.90 -5.97
CA ILE A 64 -3.83 6.77 -6.80
C ILE A 64 -2.94 6.67 -8.04
N LEU A 65 -2.60 7.79 -8.67
CA LEU A 65 -1.72 7.84 -9.84
C LEU A 65 -0.26 7.50 -9.48
N SER A 66 0.26 8.04 -8.38
CA SER A 66 1.61 7.78 -7.87
C SER A 66 1.80 6.37 -7.28
N LYS A 67 0.71 5.66 -6.96
CA LYS A 67 0.74 4.26 -6.48
C LYS A 67 1.23 3.24 -7.52
N VAL A 68 1.52 3.66 -8.74
CA VAL A 68 2.19 2.82 -9.74
C VAL A 68 3.71 2.77 -9.50
N SER A 69 4.32 3.73 -8.78
CA SER A 69 5.78 3.92 -8.87
C SER A 69 6.61 3.63 -7.61
N PHE A 70 6.03 3.28 -6.45
CA PHE A 70 6.86 2.93 -5.28
C PHE A 70 6.29 1.81 -4.39
N ASN A 71 6.68 0.57 -4.70
CA ASN A 71 7.10 -0.47 -3.74
C ASN A 71 6.12 -1.04 -2.67
N LEU A 72 4.81 -1.14 -2.90
CA LEU A 72 3.95 -2.06 -2.14
C LEU A 72 2.99 -2.85 -3.05
N SER A 73 3.35 -4.10 -3.38
CA SER A 73 2.43 -5.20 -3.73
C SER A 73 1.18 -4.82 -4.55
N GLY A 74 1.35 -4.57 -5.85
CA GLY A 74 0.29 -4.78 -6.86
C GLY A 74 -0.96 -3.90 -6.78
N GLY A 75 -0.91 -2.71 -6.18
CA GLY A 75 -2.02 -1.74 -6.24
C GLY A 75 -3.31 -2.16 -5.52
N ILE A 76 -3.29 -3.26 -4.78
CA ILE A 76 -4.48 -3.83 -4.13
C ILE A 76 -4.48 -3.45 -2.64
N SER A 77 -5.58 -2.87 -2.16
CA SER A 77 -5.71 -2.52 -0.74
C SER A 77 -5.61 -3.76 0.17
N LYS A 78 -5.15 -3.57 1.41
CA LYS A 78 -5.08 -4.66 2.41
C LYS A 78 -6.42 -5.40 2.58
N SER A 79 -7.54 -4.69 2.53
CA SER A 79 -8.88 -5.28 2.57
C SER A 79 -9.16 -6.16 1.35
N ALA A 80 -8.81 -5.69 0.15
CA ALA A 80 -8.97 -6.45 -1.09
C ALA A 80 -8.07 -7.70 -1.12
N SER A 81 -6.83 -7.61 -0.63
CA SER A 81 -5.95 -8.77 -0.47
C SER A 81 -6.53 -9.80 0.51
N ARG A 82 -7.04 -9.35 1.67
CA ARG A 82 -7.71 -10.24 2.64
C ARG A 82 -8.96 -10.90 2.04
N ARG A 83 -9.76 -10.17 1.27
CA ARG A 83 -10.95 -10.72 0.57
C ARG A 83 -10.56 -11.77 -0.46
N ARG A 84 -9.53 -11.53 -1.28
CA ARG A 84 -9.00 -12.52 -2.23
C ARG A 84 -8.54 -13.80 -1.53
N LYS A 85 -7.76 -13.67 -0.45
CA LYS A 85 -7.29 -14.82 0.35
C LYS A 85 -8.44 -15.60 1.01
N ARG A 86 -9.49 -14.91 1.47
CA ARG A 86 -10.68 -15.60 2.00
C ARG A 86 -11.40 -16.37 0.90
N LYS A 87 -11.65 -15.75 -0.26
CA LYS A 87 -12.29 -16.43 -1.40
C LYS A 87 -11.49 -17.65 -1.86
N SER A 88 -10.16 -17.53 -2.00
CA SER A 88 -9.32 -18.68 -2.36
C SER A 88 -9.38 -19.77 -1.30
N LYS A 89 -9.38 -19.42 -0.01
CA LYS A 89 -9.53 -20.38 1.08
C LYS A 89 -10.90 -21.09 1.02
N GLU A 90 -11.98 -20.36 0.80
CA GLU A 90 -13.33 -20.96 0.63
C GLU A 90 -13.41 -21.88 -0.59
N ASN A 91 -12.68 -21.56 -1.67
CA ASN A 91 -12.62 -22.41 -2.86
C ASN A 91 -11.78 -23.68 -2.65
N LEU A 92 -10.76 -23.63 -1.80
CA LEU A 92 -9.92 -24.79 -1.45
C LEU A 92 -10.51 -25.65 -0.32
N LYS A 93 -11.60 -25.22 0.33
CA LYS A 93 -12.29 -26.08 1.28
C LYS A 93 -12.93 -27.25 0.53
N PRO A 94 -12.98 -28.46 1.13
CA PRO A 94 -13.70 -29.57 0.55
C PRO A 94 -15.17 -29.17 0.32
N LYS A 95 -15.63 -29.27 -0.93
CA LYS A 95 -17.03 -29.07 -1.31
C LYS A 95 -17.53 -30.36 -1.95
N MET A 96 -18.60 -30.93 -1.40
CA MET A 96 -19.21 -32.14 -1.96
C MET A 96 -19.73 -31.92 -3.39
N ASP A 97 -20.14 -30.69 -3.70
CA ASP A 97 -20.60 -30.30 -5.04
C ASP A 97 -19.50 -30.44 -6.11
N ASP A 98 -18.23 -30.29 -5.73
CA ASP A 98 -17.08 -30.45 -6.64
C ASP A 98 -16.87 -31.93 -7.02
N LEU A 99 -17.27 -32.87 -6.18
CA LEU A 99 -17.15 -34.31 -6.46
C LEU A 99 -18.04 -34.74 -7.63
N LEU A 100 -19.18 -34.08 -7.84
CA LEU A 100 -20.08 -34.38 -8.96
C LEU A 100 -19.64 -33.71 -10.27
N SER A 101 -18.82 -32.66 -10.21
CA SER A 101 -18.32 -31.94 -11.39
C SER A 101 -16.88 -32.28 -11.80
N SER A 102 -16.09 -32.87 -10.90
CA SER A 102 -14.68 -33.22 -11.12
C SER A 102 -14.46 -34.70 -11.40
N LEU A 103 -15.51 -35.54 -11.36
CA LEU A 103 -15.44 -36.91 -11.84
C LEU A 103 -15.14 -36.87 -13.35
N PRO A 104 -13.95 -37.31 -13.80
CA PRO A 104 -13.69 -37.44 -15.22
C PRO A 104 -14.63 -38.51 -15.77
N GLU A 105 -15.35 -38.21 -16.84
CA GLU A 105 -16.00 -39.25 -17.64
C GLU A 105 -14.89 -40.19 -18.16
N GLU A 106 -14.85 -41.38 -17.56
CA GLU A 106 -14.11 -42.59 -17.97
C GLU A 106 -12.76 -42.38 -18.70
N THR A 107 -11.68 -42.08 -17.96
CA THR A 107 -10.32 -42.44 -18.43
C THR A 107 -9.43 -42.87 -17.25
N LEU A 108 -9.50 -44.15 -16.92
CA LEU A 108 -8.57 -44.79 -15.97
C LEU A 108 -7.19 -44.93 -16.60
N ASN A 109 -6.37 -43.88 -16.57
CA ASN A 109 -4.94 -43.99 -16.87
C ASN A 109 -4.17 -44.33 -15.59
N LEU A 110 -3.88 -45.62 -15.42
CA LEU A 110 -3.08 -46.16 -14.31
C LEU A 110 -1.59 -45.83 -14.57
N VAL A 111 -1.14 -44.67 -14.09
CA VAL A 111 0.28 -44.28 -14.17
C VAL A 111 1.05 -44.95 -13.01
N GLU A 112 1.86 -45.95 -13.34
CA GLU A 112 2.87 -46.52 -12.43
C GLU A 112 3.81 -45.42 -11.92
N ALA A 113 3.73 -45.11 -10.62
CA ALA A 113 4.59 -44.14 -9.95
C ALA A 113 6.01 -44.70 -9.73
N LYS A 114 6.79 -44.89 -10.79
CA LYS A 114 8.23 -45.18 -10.70
C LYS A 114 9.01 -43.88 -10.53
N THR A 115 9.16 -43.45 -9.28
CA THR A 115 10.37 -42.90 -8.64
C THR A 115 9.96 -42.26 -7.30
N PRO A 116 10.54 -42.65 -6.16
CA PRO A 116 10.40 -41.87 -4.95
C PRO A 116 11.15 -40.55 -5.17
N GLN A 117 10.40 -39.49 -5.47
CA GLN A 117 10.89 -38.12 -5.41
C GLN A 117 11.64 -37.95 -4.08
N ALA A 118 12.97 -37.87 -4.13
CA ALA A 118 13.79 -37.69 -2.94
C ALA A 118 13.26 -36.46 -2.19
N PHE A 119 12.73 -36.68 -0.99
CA PHE A 119 12.10 -35.65 -0.19
C PHE A 119 13.14 -34.56 0.09
N ILE A 120 13.03 -33.42 -0.59
CA ILE A 120 13.90 -32.27 -0.34
C ILE A 120 13.57 -31.78 1.08
N ALA A 121 14.44 -32.10 2.03
CA ALA A 121 14.28 -31.66 3.41
C ALA A 121 14.12 -30.13 3.44
N ALA A 122 13.04 -29.65 4.06
CA ALA A 122 12.75 -28.23 4.13
C ALA A 122 13.91 -27.50 4.84
N LYS A 123 14.56 -26.55 4.17
CA LYS A 123 15.60 -25.71 4.77
C LYS A 123 15.03 -25.02 6.01
N LYS A 124 15.68 -25.20 7.16
CA LYS A 124 15.28 -24.54 8.41
C LYS A 124 15.35 -23.03 8.19
N LYS A 125 14.27 -22.32 8.54
CA LYS A 125 14.27 -20.86 8.49
C LYS A 125 15.18 -20.37 9.60
N GLU A 126 16.19 -19.60 9.22
CA GLU A 126 17.08 -18.90 10.15
C GLU A 126 16.26 -17.95 11.02
N ALA A 127 16.01 -18.35 12.27
CA ALA A 127 15.37 -17.50 13.25
C ALA A 127 16.26 -16.28 13.53
N ASN A 128 15.65 -15.10 13.66
CA ASN A 128 16.30 -13.87 14.13
C ASN A 128 17.23 -13.12 13.16
N LYS A 129 17.26 -13.46 11.87
CA LYS A 129 17.92 -12.59 10.87
C LYS A 129 17.11 -11.31 10.65
N PRO A 130 17.76 -10.13 10.53
CA PRO A 130 17.06 -8.88 10.24
C PRO A 130 16.35 -8.99 8.89
N ASN A 131 15.09 -8.56 8.83
CA ASN A 131 14.29 -8.60 7.60
C ASN A 131 14.62 -7.37 6.72
N PRO A 132 15.22 -7.54 5.53
CA PRO A 132 15.59 -6.42 4.65
C PRO A 132 14.40 -5.58 4.18
N GLN A 133 13.20 -6.16 4.15
CA GLN A 133 11.98 -5.46 3.70
C GLN A 133 11.42 -4.51 4.76
N LYS A 134 11.84 -4.65 6.03
CA LYS A 134 11.38 -3.77 7.12
C LYS A 134 12.43 -2.68 7.36
N GLN A 135 11.99 -1.45 7.57
CA GLN A 135 12.86 -0.30 7.86
C GLN A 135 13.87 -0.58 8.99
N GLY A 136 13.43 -1.16 10.11
CA GLY A 136 14.33 -1.52 11.21
C GLY A 136 15.30 -2.66 10.88
N GLY A 137 14.91 -3.60 10.02
CA GLY A 137 15.81 -4.65 9.56
C GLY A 137 16.85 -4.13 8.57
N HIS A 138 16.44 -3.25 7.66
CA HIS A 138 17.34 -2.53 6.76
C HIS A 138 18.41 -1.74 7.54
N ALA A 139 17.99 -0.95 8.54
CA ALA A 139 18.94 -0.19 9.37
C ALA A 139 19.95 -1.10 10.08
N LYS A 140 19.50 -2.26 10.58
CA LYS A 140 20.37 -3.23 11.26
C LYS A 140 21.34 -3.91 10.28
N LEU A 141 20.89 -4.22 9.06
CA LEU A 141 21.76 -4.74 7.99
C LEU A 141 22.84 -3.72 7.63
N LEU A 142 22.47 -2.47 7.43
CA LEU A 142 23.41 -1.39 7.11
C LEU A 142 24.48 -1.24 8.20
N GLN A 143 24.09 -1.30 9.48
CA GLN A 143 25.05 -1.27 10.60
C GLN A 143 26.03 -2.45 10.55
N THR A 144 25.53 -3.66 10.26
CA THR A 144 26.39 -4.84 10.13
C THR A 144 27.32 -4.76 8.93
N GLU A 145 26.84 -4.25 7.80
CA GLU A 145 27.62 -4.05 6.58
C GLU A 145 28.70 -3.00 6.76
N ASN A 146 28.38 -1.84 7.35
CA ASN A 146 29.36 -0.81 7.68
C ASN A 146 30.47 -1.35 8.60
N ARG A 147 30.11 -2.17 9.60
CA ARG A 147 31.11 -2.81 10.46
C ARG A 147 32.01 -3.77 9.68
N HIS A 148 31.42 -4.58 8.80
CA HIS A 148 32.16 -5.51 7.95
C HIS A 148 33.10 -4.76 7.00
N PHE A 149 32.61 -3.70 6.36
CA PHE A 149 33.39 -2.85 5.47
C PHE A 149 34.59 -2.23 6.17
N ASN A 150 34.38 -1.62 7.34
CA ASN A 150 35.47 -1.06 8.13
C ASN A 150 36.50 -2.13 8.52
N ARG A 151 36.07 -3.35 8.83
CA ARG A 151 36.98 -4.48 9.09
C ARG A 151 37.84 -4.81 7.87
N VAL A 152 37.22 -4.93 6.68
CA VAL A 152 37.95 -5.20 5.42
C VAL A 152 38.97 -4.12 5.14
N LEU A 153 38.63 -2.83 5.33
CA LEU A 153 39.57 -1.73 5.14
C LEU A 153 40.78 -1.78 6.07
N THR A 154 40.63 -2.33 7.27
CA THR A 154 41.75 -2.48 8.22
C THR A 154 42.63 -3.69 7.95
N ASP A 155 42.16 -4.63 7.12
CA ASP A 155 42.83 -5.91 6.91
C ASP A 155 44.13 -5.75 6.09
N LYS A 156 45.21 -6.38 6.56
CA LYS A 156 46.54 -6.24 5.94
C LYS A 156 46.57 -6.87 4.54
N GLN A 157 45.86 -7.99 4.35
CA GLN A 157 45.80 -8.66 3.06
C GLN A 157 45.04 -7.84 2.02
N PHE A 158 43.96 -7.19 2.44
CA PHE A 158 43.19 -6.29 1.59
C PHE A 158 43.99 -5.03 1.21
N LYS A 159 44.74 -4.46 2.17
CA LYS A 159 45.64 -3.32 1.90
C LYS A 159 46.79 -3.66 0.95
N ALA A 160 47.32 -4.88 1.02
CA ALA A 160 48.41 -5.32 0.15
C ALA A 160 47.94 -5.59 -1.29
N SER A 161 46.79 -6.24 -1.46
CA SER A 161 46.20 -6.49 -2.79
C SER A 161 44.67 -6.62 -2.72
N PRO A 162 43.91 -5.54 -3.01
CA PRO A 162 42.46 -5.54 -2.85
C PRO A 162 41.77 -6.49 -3.83
N PHE A 163 42.24 -6.55 -5.08
CA PHE A 163 41.65 -7.43 -6.10
C PHE A 163 41.92 -8.92 -5.85
N ALA A 164 43.10 -9.27 -5.34
CA ALA A 164 43.40 -10.66 -4.99
C ALA A 164 42.58 -11.11 -3.77
N ALA A 165 42.44 -10.26 -2.75
CA ALA A 165 41.60 -10.52 -1.59
C ALA A 165 40.12 -10.62 -1.96
N LEU A 166 39.64 -9.80 -2.91
CA LEU A 166 38.27 -9.91 -3.43
C LEU A 166 38.06 -11.24 -4.15
N LYS A 167 39.00 -11.66 -5.01
CA LYS A 167 38.91 -12.93 -5.74
C LYS A 167 38.85 -14.13 -4.80
N SER A 168 39.68 -14.15 -3.74
CA SER A 168 39.63 -15.21 -2.73
C SER A 168 38.34 -15.21 -1.93
N ALA A 169 37.82 -14.02 -1.56
CA ALA A 169 36.55 -13.90 -0.86
C ALA A 169 35.36 -14.41 -1.70
N ILE A 170 35.32 -14.09 -2.99
CA ILE A 170 34.28 -14.60 -3.92
C ILE A 170 34.37 -16.13 -4.01
N GLN A 171 35.57 -16.67 -4.17
CA GLN A 171 35.79 -18.12 -4.26
C GLN A 171 35.36 -18.83 -2.97
N HIS A 172 35.67 -18.27 -1.81
CA HIS A 172 35.24 -18.79 -0.50
C HIS A 172 33.70 -18.80 -0.37
N ASN A 173 33.02 -17.73 -0.78
CA ASN A 173 31.55 -17.67 -0.70
C ASN A 173 30.86 -18.69 -1.64
N LEU A 174 31.43 -18.95 -2.81
CA LEU A 174 30.94 -19.97 -3.74
C LEU A 174 31.08 -21.40 -3.19
N GLN A 175 32.06 -21.65 -2.32
CA GLN A 175 32.25 -22.95 -1.68
C GLN A 175 31.32 -23.18 -0.49
N GLN A 176 30.82 -22.11 0.15
CA GLN A 176 29.93 -22.20 1.32
C GLN A 176 28.44 -22.11 0.99
N SER A 177 28.07 -21.82 -0.27
CA SER A 177 26.67 -21.76 -0.74
C SER A 177 26.14 -23.11 -1.17
#